data_AF-A0A4Y9SRZ4-F1
#
_entry.id   AF-A0A4Y9SRZ4-F1
#
_cell.length_a   1.000
_cell.length_b   1.000
_cell.length_c   1.000
_cell.angle_alpha   90.00
_cell.angle_beta   90.00
_cell.angle_gamma   90.00
#
_symmetry.space_group_name_H-M   'P 1'
#
loop_
_entity.id
_entity.type
_entity.pdbx_description
1 polymer ?
#
loop_
_entity_poly.entity_id
_entity_poly.type
_entity_poly.pdbx_seq_one_letter_code
_entity_poly.pdbx_strand_id
1 'polypeptide(L)'
;AWGVYSLRGRGVPDPLAATTANFVRAAPLTILLALLYAWQADLASPFPASASASPAAHNGLQADARGITFAIISGALTSGLGYVIWYAALRRLTALQAASVQLSVPVLAALGGVLLLGEALTPRLLLAALAILGGIAVVLTRRATPG
;
A
#
# COMPACT_ATOMS: atom_id res chain seq x y z
N ALA A 1 -2.01 -14.21 -8.64
CA ALA A 1 -1.06 -13.16 -9.06
C ALA A 1 0.28 -13.25 -8.30
N TRP A 2 0.32 -13.06 -6.98
CA TRP A 2 1.55 -13.02 -6.18
C TRP A 2 2.44 -14.28 -6.26
N GLY A 3 1.87 -15.49 -6.23
CA GLY A 3 2.67 -16.73 -6.34
C GLY A 3 3.49 -16.80 -7.63
N VAL A 4 2.90 -16.44 -8.77
CA VAL A 4 3.60 -16.40 -10.07
C VAL A 4 4.69 -15.32 -10.08
N TYR A 5 4.42 -14.16 -9.48
CA TYR A 5 5.41 -13.08 -9.33
C TYR A 5 6.61 -13.52 -8.48
N SER A 6 6.37 -14.15 -7.33
CA SER A 6 7.43 -14.68 -6.46
C SER A 6 8.25 -15.78 -7.12
N LEU A 7 7.62 -16.63 -7.93
CA LEU A 7 8.33 -17.64 -8.73
C LEU A 7 9.23 -16.99 -9.79
N ARG A 8 8.73 -15.98 -10.51
CA ARG A 8 9.50 -15.25 -11.55
C ARG A 8 10.63 -14.39 -10.98
N GLY A 9 10.45 -13.87 -9.76
CA GLY A 9 11.48 -13.09 -9.06
C GLY A 9 12.48 -13.92 -8.26
N ARG A 10 12.34 -15.25 -8.22
CA ARG A 10 13.24 -16.12 -7.46
C ARG A 10 14.65 -16.09 -8.06
N GLY A 11 15.65 -15.77 -7.24
CA GLY A 11 17.06 -15.75 -7.67
C GLY A 11 17.49 -14.48 -8.39
N VAL A 12 16.66 -13.42 -8.41
CA VAL A 12 17.08 -12.12 -8.94
C VAL A 12 18.24 -11.56 -8.10
N PRO A 13 19.39 -11.22 -8.71
CA PRO A 13 20.59 -10.80 -8.00
C PRO A 13 20.48 -9.39 -7.39
N ASP A 14 19.72 -8.49 -8.03
CA ASP A 14 19.41 -7.16 -7.54
C ASP A 14 17.89 -6.92 -7.44
N PRO A 15 17.27 -7.27 -6.30
CA PRO A 15 15.84 -7.07 -6.06
C PRO A 15 15.41 -5.61 -6.10
N LEU A 16 16.31 -4.66 -5.78
CA LEU A 16 16.00 -3.24 -5.81
C LEU A 16 15.88 -2.75 -7.25
N ALA A 17 16.87 -3.04 -8.10
CA ALA A 17 16.81 -2.69 -9.52
C ALA A 17 15.60 -3.32 -10.22
N ALA A 18 15.27 -4.58 -9.92
CA ALA A 18 14.10 -5.25 -10.46
C ALA A 18 12.78 -4.57 -10.02
N THR A 19 12.71 -4.14 -8.76
CA THR A 19 11.55 -3.40 -8.23
C THR A 19 11.41 -2.04 -8.91
N THR A 20 12.52 -1.29 -9.06
CA THR A 20 12.55 -0.03 -9.80
C THR A 20 12.06 -0.19 -11.23
N ALA A 21 12.52 -1.22 -11.93
CA ALA A 21 12.07 -1.50 -13.30
C ALA A 21 10.55 -1.78 -13.36
N ASN A 22 9.98 -2.42 -12.34
CA ASN A 22 8.52 -2.62 -12.27
C ASN A 22 7.76 -1.30 -12.07
N PHE A 23 8.26 -0.38 -11.23
CA PHE A 23 7.68 0.96 -11.09
C PHE A 23 7.75 1.76 -12.38
N VAL A 24 8.90 1.75 -13.07
CA VAL A 24 9.07 2.45 -14.35
C VAL A 24 8.12 1.90 -15.41
N ARG A 25 7.90 0.58 -15.46
CA ARG A 25 6.94 -0.03 -16.39
C ARG A 25 5.48 0.28 -16.01
N ALA A 26 5.18 0.46 -14.73
CA ALA A 26 3.85 0.78 -14.26
C ALA A 26 3.50 2.27 -14.45
N ALA A 27 4.49 3.17 -14.37
CA ALA A 27 4.28 4.62 -14.44
C ALA A 27 3.52 5.10 -15.70
N PRO A 28 3.79 4.62 -16.93
CA PRO A 28 3.03 5.00 -18.12
C PRO A 28 1.54 4.65 -18.00
N LEU A 29 1.22 3.47 -17.46
CA LEU A 29 -0.16 3.07 -17.23
C LEU A 29 -0.82 3.97 -16.18
N THR A 30 -0.12 4.30 -15.10
CA THR A 30 -0.62 5.22 -14.07
C THR A 30 -0.88 6.62 -14.64
N ILE A 31 0.02 7.15 -15.47
CA ILE A 31 -0.14 8.44 -16.15
C ILE A 31 -1.35 8.38 -17.09
N LEU A 32 -1.48 7.33 -17.90
CA LEU A 32 -2.62 7.14 -18.79
C LEU A 32 -3.94 7.10 -18.03
N LEU A 33 -4.01 6.35 -16.92
CA LEU A 33 -5.20 6.29 -16.08
C LEU A 33 -5.51 7.64 -15.41
N ALA A 34 -4.50 8.38 -14.96
CA ALA A 34 -4.68 9.72 -14.42
C ALA A 34 -5.22 10.69 -15.47
N LEU A 35 -4.72 10.64 -16.71
CA LEU A 35 -5.22 11.42 -17.84
C LEU A 35 -6.64 11.02 -18.23
N LEU A 36 -6.95 9.72 -18.25
CA LEU A 36 -8.29 9.22 -18.54
C LEU A 36 -9.30 9.67 -17.48
N TYR A 37 -8.92 9.64 -16.20
CA TYR A 37 -9.75 10.12 -15.11
C TYR A 37 -9.95 11.65 -15.18
N ALA A 38 -8.90 12.40 -15.52
CA ALA A 38 -9.01 13.84 -15.78
C ALA A 38 -9.98 14.13 -16.92
N TRP A 39 -9.83 13.40 -18.03
CA TRP A 39 -10.67 13.53 -19.20
C TRP A 39 -12.12 13.13 -18.92
N GLN A 40 -12.38 12.06 -18.18
CA GLN A 40 -13.75 11.64 -17.82
C GLN A 40 -14.47 12.70 -16.98
N ALA A 41 -13.76 13.41 -16.11
CA ALA A 41 -14.34 14.52 -15.34
C ALA A 41 -14.87 15.64 -16.26
N ASP A 42 -14.18 15.93 -17.37
CA ASP A 42 -14.60 16.95 -18.34
C ASP A 42 -15.79 16.50 -19.22
N LEU A 43 -15.96 15.19 -19.44
CA LEU A 43 -17.08 14.64 -20.22
C LEU A 43 -18.34 14.37 -19.39
N ALA A 44 -18.28 14.45 -18.06
CA ALA A 44 -19.46 14.31 -17.22
C ALA A 44 -20.37 15.55 -17.28
N SER A 45 -19.96 16.61 -17.99
CA SER A 45 -20.71 17.84 -18.25
C SER A 45 -21.07 18.13 -19.72
N PRO A 46 -21.58 17.20 -20.57
CA PRO A 46 -21.97 17.56 -21.95
C PRO A 46 -23.36 18.20 -22.02
N PHE A 47 -24.18 18.04 -20.97
CA PHE A 47 -25.51 18.63 -20.86
C PHE A 47 -25.55 19.60 -19.68
N PRO A 48 -26.10 20.82 -19.83
CA PRO A 48 -26.35 21.69 -18.69
C PRO A 48 -27.31 20.95 -17.75
N ALA A 49 -26.84 20.63 -16.55
CA ALA A 49 -27.69 20.11 -15.49
C ALA A 49 -28.88 21.07 -15.32
N SER A 50 -30.09 20.57 -15.54
CA SER A 50 -31.29 21.30 -15.13
C SER A 50 -31.12 21.71 -13.66
N ALA A 51 -31.53 22.93 -13.34
CA ALA A 51 -31.18 23.71 -12.15
C ALA A 51 -31.64 23.15 -10.78
N SER A 52 -31.65 21.83 -10.61
CA SER A 52 -31.99 21.12 -9.36
C SER A 52 -30.93 20.09 -8.93
N ALA A 53 -29.77 20.03 -9.60
CA ALA A 53 -28.68 19.18 -9.14
C ALA A 53 -28.04 19.77 -7.87
N SER A 54 -28.17 19.03 -6.77
CA SER A 54 -27.56 19.29 -5.47
C SER A 54 -26.08 19.72 -5.60
N PRO A 55 -25.56 20.64 -4.76
CA PRO A 55 -24.18 21.15 -4.83
C PRO A 55 -23.07 20.12 -4.48
N ALA A 56 -23.40 18.83 -4.48
CA ALA A 56 -22.51 17.72 -4.09
C ALA A 56 -21.86 17.01 -5.29
N ALA A 57 -21.58 17.72 -6.38
CA ALA A 57 -20.87 17.17 -7.55
C ALA A 57 -19.53 17.89 -7.77
N HIS A 58 -18.62 17.76 -6.81
CA HIS A 58 -17.21 18.12 -6.96
C HIS A 58 -16.42 16.90 -7.47
N ASN A 59 -16.78 16.39 -8.65
CA ASN A 59 -16.13 15.23 -9.28
C ASN A 59 -15.07 15.64 -10.32
N GLY A 60 -14.31 16.69 -10.05
CA GLY A 60 -13.15 17.09 -10.85
C GLY A 60 -11.85 16.70 -10.15
N LEU A 61 -10.83 16.30 -10.91
CA LEU A 61 -9.47 16.17 -10.38
C LEU A 61 -8.98 17.52 -9.87
N GLN A 62 -8.90 17.68 -8.54
CA GLN A 62 -8.26 18.84 -7.92
C GLN A 62 -6.75 18.64 -7.89
N ALA A 63 -6.12 18.79 -9.06
CA ALA A 63 -4.70 18.63 -9.25
C ALA A 63 -3.94 19.92 -8.89
N ASP A 64 -3.67 20.14 -7.60
CA ASP A 64 -2.80 21.23 -7.14
C ASP A 64 -1.30 20.83 -7.21
N ALA A 65 -0.44 21.77 -7.60
CA ALA A 65 1.00 21.55 -7.75
C ALA A 65 1.67 21.12 -6.45
N ARG A 66 1.22 21.65 -5.29
CA ARG A 66 1.76 21.24 -3.98
C ARG A 66 1.26 19.85 -3.62
N GLY A 67 -0.02 19.56 -3.86
CA GLY A 67 -0.61 18.24 -3.68
C GLY A 67 0.11 17.15 -4.49
N ILE A 68 0.40 17.40 -5.76
CA ILE A 68 1.18 16.49 -6.62
C ILE A 68 2.59 16.31 -6.07
N THR A 69 3.24 17.39 -5.67
CA THR A 69 4.60 17.34 -5.11
C THR A 69 4.63 16.48 -3.84
N PHE A 70 3.70 16.69 -2.91
CA PHE A 70 3.61 15.86 -1.71
C PHE A 70 3.24 14.40 -2.02
N ALA A 71 2.37 14.14 -3.00
CA ALA A 71 2.03 12.79 -3.43
C ALA A 71 3.25 12.05 -4.01
N ILE A 72 4.04 12.71 -4.86
CA ILE A 72 5.28 12.14 -5.42
C ILE A 72 6.31 11.90 -4.31
N ILE A 73 6.57 12.91 -3.48
CA ILE A 73 7.58 12.80 -2.41
C ILE A 73 7.17 11.72 -1.40
N SER A 74 5.94 11.73 -0.91
CA SER A 74 5.47 10.72 0.06
C SER A 74 5.46 9.32 -0.56
N GLY A 75 4.99 9.17 -1.81
CA GLY A 75 4.96 7.89 -2.50
C GLY A 75 6.36 7.34 -2.79
N ALA A 76 7.23 8.16 -3.39
CA ALA A 76 8.58 7.77 -3.80
C ALA A 76 9.49 7.52 -2.60
N LEU A 77 9.49 8.41 -1.59
CA LEU A 77 10.32 8.23 -0.41
C LEU A 77 9.84 7.06 0.44
N THR A 78 8.54 7.00 0.76
CA THR A 78 8.02 5.93 1.64
C THR A 78 8.19 4.56 0.99
N SER A 79 7.88 4.43 -0.30
CA SER A 79 8.06 3.16 -1.02
C SER A 79 9.53 2.83 -1.21
N GLY A 80 10.34 3.80 -1.65
CA GLY A 80 11.76 3.60 -1.91
C GLY A 80 12.52 3.17 -0.65
N LEU A 81 12.35 3.90 0.45
CA LEU A 81 12.94 3.54 1.74
C LEU A 81 12.39 2.21 2.25
N GLY A 82 11.09 1.98 2.12
CA GLY A 82 10.46 0.72 2.50
C GLY A 82 11.10 -0.49 1.81
N TYR A 83 11.30 -0.43 0.49
CA TYR A 83 11.97 -1.50 -0.25
C TYR A 83 13.44 -1.65 0.10
N VAL A 84 14.18 -0.55 0.27
CA VAL A 84 15.60 -0.59 0.68
C VAL A 84 15.76 -1.28 2.03
N ILE A 85 14.98 -0.84 3.03
CA ILE A 85 14.99 -1.42 4.38
C ILE A 85 14.53 -2.88 4.34
N TRP A 86 13.45 -3.16 3.61
CA TRP A 86 12.91 -4.52 3.53
C TRP A 86 13.90 -5.51 2.91
N TYR A 87 14.50 -5.18 1.76
CA TYR A 87 15.46 -6.08 1.14
C TYR A 87 16.77 -6.17 1.94
N ALA A 88 17.17 -5.12 2.66
CA ALA A 88 18.28 -5.19 3.61
C ALA A 88 17.97 -6.14 4.79
N ALA A 89 16.76 -6.07 5.35
CA ALA A 89 16.31 -6.94 6.43
C ALA A 89 16.13 -8.40 5.95
N LEU A 90 15.57 -8.60 4.76
CA LEU A 90 15.28 -9.93 4.20
C LEU A 90 16.54 -10.80 4.09
N ARG A 91 17.72 -10.20 3.88
CA ARG A 91 19.01 -10.91 3.87
C ARG A 91 19.39 -11.55 5.21
N ARG A 92 18.73 -11.13 6.30
CA ARG A 92 19.00 -11.57 7.68
C ARG A 92 17.83 -12.34 8.31
N LEU A 93 16.71 -12.48 7.60
CA LEU A 93 15.51 -13.14 8.11
C LEU A 93 15.29 -14.48 7.41
N THR A 94 14.94 -15.50 8.18
CA THR A 94 14.36 -16.74 7.63
C THR A 94 13.01 -16.43 6.99
N ALA A 95 12.55 -17.29 6.07
CA ALA A 95 11.24 -17.14 5.43
C ALA A 95 10.09 -17.02 6.45
N LEU A 96 10.20 -17.72 7.59
CA LEU A 96 9.21 -17.71 8.66
C LEU A 96 9.21 -16.39 9.45
N GLN A 97 10.40 -15.87 9.77
CA GLN A 97 10.53 -14.57 10.42
C GLN A 97 9.99 -13.46 9.51
N ALA A 98 10.35 -13.48 8.22
CA ALA A 98 9.85 -12.51 7.25
C ALA A 98 8.32 -12.57 7.14
N ALA A 99 7.72 -13.77 7.09
CA ALA A 99 6.28 -13.94 7.08
C ALA A 99 5.61 -13.37 8.35
N SER A 100 6.21 -13.62 9.52
CA SER A 100 5.68 -13.13 10.80
C SER A 100 5.71 -11.60 10.88
N VAL A 101 6.82 -10.99 10.43
CA VAL A 101 6.92 -9.52 10.30
C VAL A 101 5.84 -9.00 9.37
N GLN A 102 5.62 -9.64 8.21
CA GLN A 102 4.62 -9.18 7.24
C GLN A 102 3.19 -9.23 7.79
N LEU A 103 2.87 -10.28 8.57
CA LEU A 103 1.56 -10.44 9.21
C LEU A 103 1.32 -9.39 10.31
N SER A 104 2.39 -8.82 10.89
CA SER A 104 2.28 -7.75 11.89
C SER A 104 2.02 -6.36 11.27
N VAL A 105 2.27 -6.16 9.97
CA VAL A 105 2.18 -4.86 9.29
C VAL A 105 0.80 -4.19 9.45
N PRO A 106 -0.34 -4.88 9.28
CA PRO A 106 -1.66 -4.25 9.45
C PRO A 106 -1.89 -3.73 10.88
N VAL A 107 -1.38 -4.43 11.89
CA VAL A 107 -1.48 -4.03 13.29
C VAL A 107 -0.62 -2.80 13.56
N LEU A 108 0.62 -2.79 13.05
CA LEU A 108 1.52 -1.64 13.16
C LEU A 108 0.96 -0.41 12.44
N ALA A 109 0.37 -0.58 11.26
CA ALA A 109 -0.28 0.50 10.52
C ALA A 109 -1.47 1.08 11.28
N ALA A 110 -2.32 0.22 11.86
CA ALA A 110 -3.45 0.64 12.69
C ALA A 110 -3.01 1.41 13.94
N LEU A 111 -1.96 0.95 14.63
CA LEU A 111 -1.37 1.66 15.77
C LEU A 111 -0.81 3.02 15.34
N GLY A 112 -0.14 3.09 14.19
CA GLY A 112 0.32 4.35 13.60
C GLY A 112 -0.83 5.33 13.34
N GLY A 113 -1.96 4.85 12.82
CA GLY A 113 -3.17 5.68 12.63
C GLY A 113 -3.72 6.24 13.93
N VAL A 114 -3.83 5.42 14.98
CA VAL A 114 -4.27 5.88 16.30
C VAL A 114 -3.29 6.92 16.88
N LEU A 115 -1.99 6.64 16.85
CA LEU A 115 -0.98 7.48 17.51
C LEU A 115 -0.66 8.76 16.75
N LEU A 116 -0.57 8.72 15.41
CA LEU A 116 -0.12 9.83 14.59
C LEU A 116 -1.28 10.63 14.00
N LEU A 117 -2.40 9.97 13.66
CA LEU A 117 -3.56 10.60 13.04
C LEU A 117 -4.70 10.83 14.04
N GLY A 118 -4.57 10.35 15.28
CA GLY A 118 -5.59 10.50 16.31
C GLY A 118 -6.85 9.68 16.03
N GLU A 119 -6.73 8.59 15.25
CA GLU A 119 -7.89 7.74 14.94
C GLU A 119 -8.46 7.09 16.20
N ALA A 120 -9.79 7.00 16.26
CA ALA A 120 -10.48 6.41 17.40
C ALA A 120 -10.14 4.91 17.54
N LEU A 121 -9.78 4.52 18.76
CA LEU A 121 -9.48 3.13 19.09
C LEU A 121 -10.78 2.33 19.24
N THR A 122 -11.26 1.79 18.12
CA THR A 122 -12.55 1.08 18.09
C THR A 122 -12.44 -0.37 18.61
N PRO A 123 -13.52 -0.93 19.18
CA PRO A 123 -13.56 -2.35 19.57
C PRO A 123 -13.26 -3.30 18.41
N ARG A 124 -13.70 -2.95 17.19
CA ARG A 124 -13.42 -3.72 15.97
C ARG A 124 -11.92 -3.79 15.67
N LEU A 125 -11.22 -2.66 15.78
CA LEU A 125 -9.77 -2.57 15.55
C LEU A 125 -9.00 -3.38 16.60
N LEU A 126 -9.41 -3.30 17.88
CA LEU A 126 -8.86 -4.11 18.96
C LEU A 126 -9.03 -5.61 18.70
N LEU A 127 -10.25 -6.06 18.39
CA LEU A 127 -10.53 -7.48 18.12
C LEU A 127 -9.74 -7.98 16.91
N ALA A 128 -9.64 -7.19 15.83
CA ALA A 128 -8.84 -7.54 14.67
C ALA A 128 -7.35 -7.66 15.00
N ALA A 129 -6.79 -6.71 15.76
CA ALA A 129 -5.40 -6.74 16.20
C ALA A 129 -5.10 -7.98 17.07
N LEU A 130 -5.97 -8.28 18.04
CA LEU A 130 -5.86 -9.47 18.88
C LEU A 130 -5.95 -10.77 18.06
N ALA A 131 -6.88 -10.85 17.11
CA ALA A 131 -7.02 -12.02 16.25
C ALA A 131 -5.77 -12.26 15.37
N ILE A 132 -5.20 -11.20 14.78
CA ILE A 132 -3.98 -11.28 13.97
C ILE A 132 -2.79 -11.72 14.83
N LEU A 133 -2.55 -11.03 15.96
CA LEU A 133 -1.43 -11.35 16.85
C LEU A 133 -1.57 -12.74 17.47
N GLY A 134 -2.78 -13.14 17.87
CA GLY A 134 -3.08 -14.47 18.38
C GLY A 134 -2.82 -15.56 17.34
N GLY A 135 -3.22 -15.35 16.09
CA GLY A 135 -2.94 -16.25 14.98
C GLY A 135 -1.44 -16.43 14.73
N ILE A 136 -0.68 -15.33 14.72
CA ILE A 136 0.79 -15.36 14.59
C ILE A 136 1.41 -16.16 15.74
N ALA A 137 0.99 -15.90 16.98
CA ALA A 137 1.51 -16.58 18.17
C ALA A 137 1.29 -18.11 18.10
N VAL A 138 0.10 -18.57 17.72
CA VAL A 138 -0.21 -20.01 17.57
C VAL A 138 0.66 -20.68 16.50
N VAL A 139 0.91 -20.01 15.38
CA VAL A 139 1.76 -20.55 14.30
C VAL A 139 3.21 -20.69 14.76
N LEU A 140 3.70 -19.73 15.55
CA LEU A 140 5.07 -19.75 16.08
C LEU A 140 5.26 -20.83 17.15
N THR A 141 4.29 -21.00 18.06
CA THR A 141 4.38 -21.99 19.14
C THR A 141 4.31 -23.42 18.64
N ARG A 142 3.49 -23.72 17.61
CA ARG A 142 3.39 -25.08 17.03
C ARG A 142 4.66 -25.58 16.31
N ARG A 143 5.60 -24.69 16.00
CA ARG A 143 6.87 -25.05 15.35
C ARG A 143 8.06 -25.08 16.30
N ALA A 144 7.89 -24.59 17.54
CA ALA A 144 8.91 -24.61 18.59
C ALA A 144 8.99 -25.95 19.34
N THR A 145 8.25 -26.98 18.90
CA THR A 145 8.38 -28.35 19.40
C THR A 145 9.21 -29.17 18.39
N PRO A 146 10.52 -29.38 18.64
CA PRO A 146 11.26 -30.39 17.92
C PRO A 146 10.80 -31.76 18.43
N GLY A 147 10.31 -32.61 17.53
CA GLY A 147 10.23 -34.05 17.74
C GLY A 147 11.53 -34.70 17.30
#